data_AF-A0A954NVI0-F1
#
_entry.id   AF-A0A954NVI0-F1
#
_cell.length_a   1.000
_cell.length_b   1.000
_cell.length_c   1.000
_cell.angle_alpha   90.00
_cell.angle_beta   90.00
_cell.angle_gamma   90.00
#
_symmetry.space_group_name_H-M   'P 1'
#
loop_
_entity.id
_entity.type
_entity.pdbx_description
1 polymer ?
#
loop_
_entity_poly.entity_id
_entity_poly.type
_entity_poly.pdbx_seq_one_letter_code
_entity_poly.pdbx_strand_id
1 'polypeptide(L)' 'MKSFTDRQGRSWTIEINYTSLRRVHALTGINLTRIVDPQSHVMEQLTGDPFVLFDCLIAILQPQLDEKQ' A
#
# COMPACT_ATOMS: atom_id res chain seq x y z
N MET A 1 -1.02 4.82 -11.92
CA MET A 1 -1.45 5.73 -10.85
C MET A 1 -2.96 5.73 -10.81
N LYS A 2 -3.54 5.53 -9.63
CA LYS A 2 -4.99 5.60 -9.40
C LYS A 2 -5.22 6.58 -8.26
N SER A 3 -6.17 7.50 -8.43
CA SER A 3 -6.50 8.48 -7.41
C SER A 3 -7.94 8.29 -6.94
N PHE A 4 -8.19 8.63 -5.69
CA PHE A 4 -9.52 8.59 -5.09
C PHE A 4 -9.69 9.78 -4.15
N THR A 5 -10.95 10.18 -3.95
CA THR A 5 -11.32 11.23 -3.01
C THR A 5 -11.90 10.59 -1.76
N ASP A 6 -11.42 11.00 -0.59
CA ASP A 6 -11.98 10.53 0.68
C ASP A 6 -13.26 11.28 1.06
N ARG A 7 -13.87 10.87 2.18
CA ARG A 7 -15.10 11.48 2.70
C ARG A 7 -14.96 12.96 3.10
N GLN A 8 -13.74 13.45 3.27
CA GLN A 8 -13.43 14.83 3.62
C GLN A 8 -13.07 15.67 2.39
N GLY A 9 -13.20 15.12 1.17
CA GLY A 9 -12.88 15.81 -0.07
C GLY A 9 -11.39 15.85 -0.40
N ARG A 10 -10.54 15.16 0.36
CA ARG A 10 -9.09 15.11 0.08
C ARG A 10 -8.81 14.12 -1.03
N SER A 11 -7.97 14.52 -1.99
CA SER A 11 -7.51 13.65 -3.08
C SER A 11 -6.24 12.92 -2.67
N TRP A 12 -6.26 11.60 -2.86
CA TRP A 12 -5.17 10.68 -2.58
C TRP A 12 -4.76 9.97 -3.86
N THR A 13 -3.47 9.85 -4.12
CA THR A 13 -2.93 9.15 -5.29
C THR A 13 -2.14 7.92 -4.88
N ILE A 14 -2.59 6.75 -5.32
CA ILE A 14 -1.84 5.50 -5.19
C ILE A 14 -0.84 5.44 -6.34
N GLU A 15 0.42 5.66 -6.00
CA GLU A 15 1.57 5.50 -6.89
C GLU A 15 2.39 4.28 -6.46
N ILE A 16 2.62 3.37 -7.42
CA ILE A 16 3.43 2.16 -7.21
C ILE A 16 4.73 2.31 -8.00
N ASN A 17 5.81 2.49 -7.25
CA ASN A 17 7.20 2.56 -7.72
C ASN A 17 8.13 1.88 -6.69
N TYR A 18 9.42 1.75 -7.01
CA TYR A 18 10.38 1.09 -6.12
C TYR A 18 10.42 1.69 -4.71
N THR A 19 10.33 3.00 -4.58
CA THR A 19 10.33 3.70 -3.29
C THR A 19 9.09 3.35 -2.45
N SER A 20 7.90 3.37 -3.06
CA SER A 20 6.67 2.96 -2.38
C SER A 20 6.70 1.49 -1.94
N LEU A 21 7.21 0.60 -2.78
CA LEU A 21 7.30 -0.85 -2.50
C LEU A 21 8.28 -1.13 -1.37
N ARG A 22 9.43 -0.44 -1.34
CA ARG A 22 10.38 -0.52 -0.22
C ARG A 22 9.76 -0.02 1.08
N ARG A 23 8.95 1.05 1.03
CA ARG A 23 8.28 1.58 2.22
C ARG A 23 7.26 0.59 2.77
N VAL A 24 6.45 -0.02 1.91
CA VAL A 24 5.51 -1.08 2.31
C VAL A 24 6.28 -2.20 3.01
N HIS A 25 7.31 -2.76 2.36
CA HIS A 25 8.08 -3.85 2.95
C HIS A 25 8.71 -3.47 4.30
N ALA A 26 9.23 -2.25 4.44
CA ALA A 26 9.83 -1.79 5.69
C ALA A 26 8.83 -1.60 6.83
N LEU A 27 7.61 -1.16 6.53
CA LEU A 27 6.59 -0.85 7.55
C LEU A 27 5.70 -2.04 7.89
N THR A 28 5.40 -2.92 6.93
CA THR A 28 4.43 -4.01 7.09
C THR A 28 5.06 -5.39 7.00
N GLY A 29 6.31 -5.51 6.56
CA GLY A 29 6.95 -6.79 6.25
C GLY A 29 6.43 -7.46 4.97
N ILE A 30 5.43 -6.89 4.31
CA ILE A 30 4.85 -7.47 3.10
C ILE A 30 5.68 -7.10 1.88
N ASN A 31 6.14 -8.11 1.15
CA ASN A 31 6.85 -7.91 -0.11
C ASN A 31 5.90 -7.99 -1.32
N LEU A 32 5.30 -6.85 -1.68
CA LEU A 32 4.36 -6.75 -2.80
C LEU A 32 4.96 -7.16 -4.17
N THR A 33 6.28 -7.15 -4.33
CA THR A 33 6.91 -7.62 -5.59
C THR A 33 6.68 -9.12 -5.83
N ARG A 34 6.35 -9.88 -4.78
CA ARG A 34 6.10 -11.31 -4.87
C ARG A 34 4.69 -11.63 -5.38
N ILE A 35 3.84 -10.64 -5.67
CA ILE A 35 2.50 -10.86 -6.27
C ILE A 35 2.58 -11.60 -7.61
N VAL A 36 3.66 -11.41 -8.36
CA VAL A 36 3.84 -12.06 -9.67
C VAL A 36 4.40 -13.48 -9.56
N ASP A 37 4.83 -13.91 -8.37
CA ASP A 37 5.35 -15.25 -8.12
C ASP A 37 4.17 -16.18 -7.76
N PRO A 38 3.84 -17.18 -8.60
CA PRO A 38 2.73 -18.09 -8.34
C PRO A 38 2.90 -18.95 -7.08
N GLN A 39 4.13 -19.08 -6.55
CA GLN A 39 4.42 -19.82 -5.32
C GLN A 39 4.39 -18.92 -4.07
N SER A 40 4.10 -17.62 -4.23
CA SER A 40 4.05 -16.66 -3.14
C SER A 40 2.67 -16.63 -2.47
N HIS A 41 2.68 -16.56 -1.14
CA HIS A 41 1.47 -16.40 -0.32
C HIS A 41 1.04 -14.93 -0.14
N VAL A 42 1.65 -13.96 -0.84
CA VAL A 42 1.33 -12.53 -0.64
C VAL A 42 -0.14 -12.22 -0.89
N MET A 43 -0.77 -12.84 -1.90
CA MET A 43 -2.20 -12.65 -2.14
C MET A 43 -3.08 -13.19 -1.01
N GLU A 44 -2.68 -14.31 -0.40
CA GLU A 44 -3.38 -14.90 0.75
C GLU A 44 -3.20 -14.02 1.99
N GLN A 45 -2.02 -13.44 2.20
CA GLN A 45 -1.76 -12.50 3.30
C GLN A 45 -2.61 -11.23 3.17
N LEU A 46 -2.72 -10.67 1.96
CA LEU A 46 -3.49 -9.46 1.71
C LEU A 46 -5.01 -9.67 1.79
N THR A 47 -5.49 -10.87 1.41
CA THR A 47 -6.93 -11.16 1.40
C THR A 47 -7.43 -11.81 2.69
N GLY A 48 -6.54 -12.49 3.44
CA GLY A 48 -6.86 -13.14 4.70
C GLY A 48 -7.10 -12.16 5.85
N ASP A 49 -6.45 -10.98 5.82
CA ASP A 49 -6.69 -9.91 6.77
C ASP A 49 -6.78 -8.55 6.04
N PRO A 50 -7.98 -7.94 5.95
CA PRO A 50 -8.13 -6.61 5.37
C PRO A 50 -7.27 -5.53 6.02
N PHE A 51 -6.92 -5.64 7.31
CA PHE A 51 -6.04 -4.67 7.97
C PHE A 51 -4.64 -4.66 7.36
N VAL A 52 -4.08 -5.83 6.99
CA VAL A 52 -2.77 -5.92 6.30
C VAL A 52 -2.80 -5.19 4.96
N LEU A 53 -3.91 -5.31 4.22
CA LEU A 53 -4.09 -4.57 2.98
C LEU A 53 -4.13 -3.06 3.23
N PHE A 54 -4.86 -2.62 4.25
CA PHE A 54 -4.92 -1.20 4.61
C PHE A 54 -3.58 -0.65 5.11
N ASP A 55 -2.82 -1.41 5.89
CA ASP A 55 -1.47 -1.00 6.33
C ASP A 55 -0.53 -0.81 5.14
N CYS A 56 -0.62 -1.67 4.12
CA CYS A 56 0.13 -1.49 2.87
C CYS A 56 -0.32 -0.22 2.13
N LEU A 57 -1.62 0.08 2.08
CA LEU A 57 -2.13 1.31 1.46
C LEU A 57 -1.68 2.56 2.24
N ILE A 58 -1.71 2.53 3.57
CA ILE A 58 -1.21 3.60 4.44
C ILE A 58 0.28 3.82 4.17
N ALA A 59 1.09 2.77 4.13
CA ALA A 59 2.51 2.86 3.81
C ALA A 59 2.77 3.47 2.42
N ILE A 60 1.90 3.20 1.43
CA ILE A 60 2.00 3.86 0.11
C ILE A 60 1.67 5.35 0.23
N LEU A 61 0.60 5.70 0.94
CA LEU A 61 0.11 7.07 1.10
C LEU A 61 0.88 7.90 2.13
N GLN A 62 1.78 7.31 2.91
CA GLN A 62 2.50 7.98 4.01
C GLN A 62 3.06 9.37 3.64
N PRO A 63 3.76 9.58 2.50
CA PRO A 63 4.26 10.91 2.15
C PRO A 63 3.15 11.95 1.97
N GLN A 64 2.01 11.54 1.40
CA GLN A 64 0.85 12.42 1.26
C GLN A 64 0.14 12.66 2.59
N LEU A 65 0.18 11.69 3.51
CA LEU A 65 -0.36 11.85 4.86
C LEU A 65 0.48 12.87 5.62
N ASP A 66 1.81 12.74 5.58
CA ASP A 66 2.75 13.63 6.25
C ASP A 66 2.66 15.07 5.71
N GLU A 67 2.44 15.25 4.40
CA GLU A 67 2.24 16.56 3.78
C GLU A 67 0.88 17.22 4.09
N LYS A 68 -0.13 16.42 4.45
CA LYS A 68 -1.53 16.87 4.63
C LYS A 68 -2.01 16.80 6.09
N GLN A 69 -1.09 16.58 7.04
CA GLN A 69 -1.32 16.78 8.47
C GLN A 69 -1.53 18.27 8.78
#